data_AF-A0A453N471-F1
#
_entry.id   AF-A0A453N471-F1
#
_cell.length_a   1.000
_cell.length_b   1.000
_cell.length_c   1.000
_cell.angle_alpha   90.00
_cell.angle_beta   90.00
_cell.angle_gamma   90.00
#
_symmetry.space_group_name_H-M   'P 1'
#
loop_
_entity.id
_entity.type
_entity.pdbx_description
1 polymer ?
#
loop_
_entity_poly.entity_id
_entity_poly.type
_entity_poly.pdbx_seq_one_letter_code
_entity_poly.pdbx_strand_id
1 'polypeptide(L)'
;MLTKGRRVAGRGEDMSAHYAFGPHEDDAIIKHRLLTRITTTRGEPPLKKLQKKFMSFATEVEKDADNTSDCERLYKAFLQEINTFELPLLKSKAVVDANLREKESFNELQVEIQRQILQAQTDIEDLKKQLEQSKIERQHKEECEAIRKLISSQPPRSETEKLIANLEKEIANLEAESAACTRTLELRKKQFALLLHVVSRSGTVAP
;
A
#
# COMPACT_ATOMS: atom_id res chain seq x y z
N MET A 1 5.87 6.52 -37.44
CA MET A 1 6.63 6.54 -36.17
C MET A 1 6.57 5.13 -35.59
N LEU A 2 7.54 4.30 -35.96
CA LEU A 2 7.71 2.92 -35.51
C LEU A 2 8.62 2.92 -34.27
N THR A 3 8.13 2.51 -33.11
CA THR A 3 8.99 2.12 -31.99
C THR A 3 8.53 0.77 -31.46
N LYS A 4 9.22 -0.25 -31.97
CA LYS A 4 9.18 -1.66 -31.63
C LYS A 4 9.68 -1.82 -30.19
N GLY A 5 8.77 -2.22 -29.29
CA GLY A 5 9.07 -2.52 -27.90
C GLY A 5 10.05 -3.68 -27.77
N ARG A 6 11.17 -3.38 -27.12
CA ARG A 6 12.34 -4.21 -26.83
C ARG A 6 11.96 -5.51 -26.11
N ARG A 7 12.31 -6.67 -26.69
CA ARG A 7 12.34 -7.93 -25.95
C ARG A 7 13.41 -7.82 -24.86
N VAL A 8 13.01 -7.99 -23.61
CA VAL A 8 13.92 -8.17 -22.48
C VAL A 8 14.49 -9.58 -22.58
N ALA A 9 15.70 -9.69 -23.12
CA ALA A 9 16.56 -10.83 -22.88
C ALA A 9 17.32 -10.54 -21.58
N GLY A 10 17.03 -11.30 -20.53
CA GLY A 10 17.62 -11.10 -19.21
C GLY A 10 17.77 -12.43 -18.49
N ARG A 11 18.77 -13.21 -18.93
CA ARG A 11 19.53 -14.23 -18.17
C ARG A 11 18.80 -14.87 -16.98
N GLY A 12 17.91 -15.81 -17.29
CA GLY A 12 17.59 -16.94 -16.42
C GLY A 12 18.31 -18.19 -16.90
N GLU A 13 19.59 -18.06 -17.29
CA GLU A 13 20.43 -19.24 -17.49
C GLU A 13 20.81 -19.72 -16.10
N ASP A 14 20.32 -20.91 -15.75
CA ASP A 14 20.84 -21.72 -14.67
C ASP A 14 22.36 -21.59 -14.65
N MET A 15 22.87 -20.84 -13.67
CA MET A 15 24.24 -20.96 -13.22
C MET A 15 24.35 -22.32 -12.53
N SER A 16 24.22 -23.40 -13.33
CA SER A 16 24.75 -24.70 -13.00
C SER A 16 26.25 -24.49 -12.92
N ALA A 17 26.70 -24.06 -11.76
CA ALA A 17 28.09 -24.11 -11.40
C ALA A 17 28.49 -25.58 -11.56
N HIS A 18 29.23 -25.86 -12.63
CA HIS A 18 29.84 -27.15 -12.89
C HIS A 18 30.84 -27.43 -11.77
N TYR A 19 30.33 -27.88 -10.62
CA TYR A 19 31.15 -28.49 -9.61
C TYR A 19 31.40 -29.94 -10.01
N ALA A 20 32.64 -30.39 -9.80
CA ALA A 20 33.08 -31.73 -10.18
C ALA A 20 32.48 -32.83 -9.27
N PHE A 21 31.77 -32.45 -8.20
CA PHE A 21 31.13 -33.34 -7.23
C PHE A 21 29.74 -32.80 -6.84
N GLY A 22 28.95 -33.59 -6.10
CA GLY A 22 27.63 -33.17 -5.64
C GLY A 22 27.70 -32.11 -4.52
N PRO A 23 26.68 -31.25 -4.32
CA PRO A 23 26.73 -30.11 -3.38
C PRO A 23 27.11 -30.50 -1.93
N HIS A 24 26.66 -31.67 -1.47
CA HIS A 24 26.97 -32.17 -0.13
C HIS A 24 28.40 -32.75 -0.01
N GLU A 25 28.96 -33.27 -1.10
CA GLU A 25 30.33 -33.78 -1.16
C GLU A 25 31.32 -32.61 -1.31
N ASP A 26 30.95 -31.58 -2.07
CA ASP A 26 31.73 -30.36 -2.24
C ASP A 26 31.92 -29.61 -0.92
N ASP A 27 30.87 -29.43 -0.11
CA ASP A 27 31.01 -28.75 1.18
C ASP A 27 31.99 -29.48 2.11
N ALA A 28 31.95 -30.81 2.13
CA ALA A 28 32.89 -31.61 2.91
C ALA A 28 34.33 -31.46 2.38
N ILE A 29 34.51 -31.49 1.05
CA ILE A 29 35.82 -31.34 0.39
C ILE A 29 36.37 -29.92 0.58
N ILE A 30 35.54 -28.89 0.45
CA ILE A 30 35.88 -27.47 0.64
C ILE A 30 36.24 -27.22 2.10
N LYS A 31 35.42 -27.69 3.05
CA LYS A 31 35.70 -27.62 4.48
C LYS A 31 37.03 -28.30 4.80
N HIS A 32 37.26 -29.51 4.27
CA HIS A 32 38.50 -30.22 4.46
C HIS A 32 39.69 -29.43 3.92
N ARG A 33 39.62 -28.89 2.68
CA ARG A 33 40.67 -28.07 2.07
C ARG A 33 40.95 -26.78 2.84
N LEU A 34 39.92 -26.11 3.36
CA LEU A 34 40.05 -24.88 4.16
C LEU A 34 40.72 -25.14 5.51
N LEU A 35 40.31 -26.22 6.19
CA LEU A 35 40.86 -26.61 7.50
C LEU A 35 42.31 -27.08 7.41
N THR A 36 42.62 -27.91 6.41
CA THR A 36 43.94 -28.52 6.22
C THR A 36 44.89 -27.64 5.39
N ARG A 37 44.35 -26.63 4.69
CA ARG A 37 45.08 -25.73 3.78
C ARG A 37 45.91 -26.46 2.74
N ILE A 38 45.43 -27.61 2.26
CA ILE A 38 46.09 -28.43 1.22
C ILE A 38 46.27 -27.64 -0.10
N THR A 39 45.42 -26.64 -0.35
CA THR A 39 45.48 -25.75 -1.51
C THR A 39 46.00 -24.36 -1.13
N THR A 40 47.24 -24.25 -0.67
CA THR A 40 47.92 -22.95 -0.51
C THR A 40 48.65 -22.61 -1.81
N THR A 41 48.40 -21.44 -2.39
CA THR A 41 48.92 -21.04 -3.71
C THR A 41 50.44 -20.84 -3.76
N ARG A 42 51.13 -20.79 -2.61
CA ARG A 42 52.58 -20.82 -2.49
C ARG A 42 53.01 -21.51 -1.19
N GLY A 43 53.88 -22.52 -1.30
CA GLY A 43 54.55 -23.17 -0.17
C GLY A 43 54.04 -24.57 0.16
N GLU A 44 54.69 -25.20 1.14
CA GLU A 44 54.27 -26.49 1.70
C GLU A 44 53.00 -26.33 2.55
N PRO A 45 51.99 -27.20 2.42
CA PRO A 45 50.77 -27.13 3.24
C PRO A 45 51.11 -27.09 4.73
N PRO A 46 50.52 -26.16 5.52
CA PRO A 46 50.82 -26.00 6.94
C PRO A 46 50.71 -27.29 7.76
N LEU A 47 49.70 -28.12 7.48
CA LEU A 47 49.53 -29.42 8.15
C LEU A 47 50.67 -30.40 7.83
N LYS A 48 51.13 -30.41 6.57
CA LYS A 48 52.24 -31.26 6.11
C LYS A 48 53.57 -30.81 6.73
N LYS A 49 53.78 -29.49 6.83
CA LYS A 49 54.93 -28.89 7.52
C LYS A 49 54.95 -29.24 9.00
N LEU A 50 53.81 -29.15 9.68
CA LEU A 50 53.65 -29.56 11.08
C LEU A 50 53.94 -31.06 11.26
N GLN A 51 53.37 -31.90 10.39
CA GLN A 51 53.62 -33.35 10.40
C GLN A 51 55.10 -33.67 10.24
N LYS A 52 55.81 -33.02 9.32
CA LYS A 52 57.26 -33.21 9.16
C LYS A 52 58.04 -32.86 10.43
N LYS A 53 57.71 -31.75 11.09
CA LYS A 53 58.36 -31.35 12.36
C LYS A 53 58.11 -32.35 13.48
N PHE A 54 56.90 -32.87 13.57
CA PHE A 54 56.55 -33.96 14.50
C PHE A 54 57.38 -35.21 14.23
N MET A 55 57.41 -35.69 12.98
CA MET A 55 58.17 -36.89 12.62
C MET A 55 59.66 -36.72 12.88
N SER A 56 60.24 -35.55 12.57
CA SER A 56 61.65 -35.27 12.86
C SER A 56 61.95 -35.31 14.36
N PHE A 57 61.07 -34.79 15.21
CA PHE A 57 61.20 -34.88 16.66
C PHE A 57 61.08 -36.33 17.15
N ALA A 58 60.04 -37.06 16.70
CA ALA A 58 59.80 -38.45 17.09
C ALA A 58 60.97 -39.37 16.72
N THR A 59 61.48 -39.26 15.49
CA THR A 59 62.63 -40.07 15.04
C THR A 59 63.92 -39.72 15.78
N GLU A 60 64.11 -38.48 16.26
CA GLU A 60 65.28 -38.13 17.06
C GLU A 60 65.17 -38.70 18.48
N VAL A 61 63.97 -38.72 19.06
CA VAL A 61 63.70 -39.34 20.37
C VAL A 61 63.88 -40.86 20.34
N GLU A 62 63.56 -41.51 19.21
CA GLU A 62 63.72 -42.96 19.03
C GLU A 62 65.18 -43.42 18.86
N LYS A 63 66.12 -42.48 18.65
CA LYS A 63 67.54 -42.83 18.63
C LYS A 63 68.00 -43.01 20.07
N ASP A 64 68.37 -44.24 20.45
CA ASP A 64 69.01 -44.58 21.73
C ASP A 64 70.45 -44.03 21.81
N ALA A 65 70.61 -42.71 21.69
CA ALA A 65 71.86 -41.97 21.74
C ALA A 65 71.72 -40.80 22.72
N ASP A 66 72.84 -40.31 23.28
CA ASP A 66 72.84 -39.13 24.15
C ASP A 66 72.67 -37.84 23.31
N ASN A 67 71.44 -37.59 22.85
CA ASN A 67 71.07 -36.51 21.92
C ASN A 67 70.07 -35.50 22.52
N THR A 68 70.09 -35.35 23.85
CA THR A 68 69.16 -34.52 24.63
C THR A 68 69.01 -33.09 24.09
N SER A 69 70.12 -32.46 23.66
CA SER A 69 70.11 -31.09 23.12
C SER A 69 69.37 -30.96 21.79
N ASP A 70 69.51 -31.95 20.91
CA ASP A 70 68.83 -31.98 19.61
C ASP A 70 67.34 -32.28 19.77
N CYS A 71 66.99 -33.18 20.69
CA CYS A 71 65.60 -33.44 21.08
C CYS A 71 64.92 -32.15 21.59
N GLU A 72 65.56 -31.39 22.48
CA GLU A 72 65.00 -30.13 23.00
C GLU A 72 64.84 -29.06 21.89
N ARG A 73 65.81 -28.96 20.98
CA ARG A 73 65.74 -28.04 19.84
C ARG A 73 64.58 -28.39 18.89
N LEU A 74 64.42 -29.67 18.57
CA LEU A 74 63.34 -30.15 17.71
C LEU A 74 61.97 -30.01 18.37
N TYR A 75 61.87 -30.25 19.68
CA TYR A 75 60.66 -30.02 20.46
C TYR A 75 60.21 -28.55 20.42
N LYS A 76 61.13 -27.60 20.66
CA LYS A 76 60.84 -26.16 20.56
C LYS A 76 60.40 -25.77 19.15
N ALA A 77 61.04 -26.31 18.11
CA ALA A 77 60.67 -26.07 16.72
C ALA A 77 59.28 -26.64 16.38
N PHE A 78 58.91 -27.80 16.95
CA PHE A 78 57.58 -28.38 16.78
C PHE A 78 56.50 -27.56 17.47
N LEU A 79 56.72 -27.13 18.73
CA LEU A 79 55.80 -26.25 19.45
C LEU A 79 55.56 -24.93 18.70
N GLN A 80 56.62 -24.32 18.16
CA GLN A 80 56.50 -23.10 17.36
C GLN A 80 55.63 -23.32 16.10
N GLU A 81 55.77 -24.48 15.44
CA GLU A 81 54.95 -24.82 14.28
C GLU A 81 53.49 -25.08 14.66
N ILE A 82 53.21 -25.71 15.82
CA ILE A 82 51.85 -25.87 16.37
C ILE A 82 51.19 -24.49 16.53
N ASN A 83 51.86 -23.56 17.21
CA ASN A 83 51.32 -22.21 17.44
C ASN A 83 51.06 -21.47 16.11
N THR A 84 51.97 -21.64 15.15
CA THR A 84 51.83 -21.05 13.81
C THR A 84 50.65 -21.66 13.03
N PHE A 85 50.38 -22.95 13.23
CA PHE A 85 49.24 -23.65 12.63
C PHE A 85 47.91 -23.32 13.30
N GLU A 86 47.91 -23.02 14.61
CA GLU A 86 46.71 -22.69 15.39
C GLU A 86 46.14 -21.31 15.07
N LEU A 87 46.99 -20.28 14.94
CA LEU A 87 46.56 -18.89 14.72
C LEU A 87 45.54 -18.73 13.58
N PRO A 88 45.74 -19.31 12.38
CA PRO A 88 44.79 -19.18 11.30
C PRO A 88 43.49 -19.97 11.50
N LEU A 89 43.51 -21.06 12.29
CA LEU A 89 42.30 -21.80 12.67
C LEU A 89 41.43 -20.97 13.61
N LEU A 90 42.04 -20.32 14.61
CA LEU A 90 41.35 -19.39 15.50
C LEU A 90 40.75 -18.22 14.72
N LYS A 91 41.49 -17.67 13.74
CA LYS A 91 40.96 -16.64 12.84
C LYS A 91 39.74 -17.14 12.05
N SER A 92 39.81 -18.34 11.47
CA SER A 92 38.70 -18.93 10.72
C SER A 92 37.47 -19.13 11.61
N LYS A 93 37.66 -19.59 12.85
CA LYS A 93 36.58 -19.74 13.83
C LYS A 93 35.94 -18.39 14.14
N ALA A 94 36.73 -17.36 14.45
CA ALA A 94 36.23 -16.03 14.73
C ALA A 94 35.40 -15.43 13.57
N VAL A 95 35.82 -15.70 12.32
CA VAL A 95 35.07 -15.31 11.12
C VAL A 95 33.74 -16.06 11.01
N VAL A 96 33.75 -17.38 11.25
CA VAL A 96 32.51 -18.19 11.25
C VAL A 96 31.54 -17.70 12.33
N ASP A 97 32.02 -17.44 13.54
CA ASP A 97 31.20 -16.94 14.64
C ASP A 97 30.63 -15.55 14.33
N ALA A 98 31.40 -14.67 13.66
CA ALA A 98 30.93 -13.37 13.20
C ALA A 98 29.84 -13.50 12.12
N ASN A 99 30.05 -14.35 11.12
CA ASN A 99 29.07 -14.60 10.06
C ASN A 99 27.77 -15.20 10.62
N LEU A 100 27.84 -16.04 11.66
CA LEU A 100 26.65 -16.59 12.29
C LEU A 100 25.82 -15.51 12.99
N ARG A 101 26.47 -14.62 13.75
CA ARG A 101 25.79 -13.46 14.36
C ARG A 101 25.19 -12.54 13.32
N GLU A 102 25.91 -12.28 12.23
CA GLU A 102 25.42 -11.44 11.15
C GLU A 102 24.22 -12.07 10.43
N LYS A 103 24.25 -13.39 10.19
CA LYS A 103 23.12 -14.14 9.66
C LYS A 103 21.89 -14.03 10.56
N GLU A 104 22.05 -14.16 11.88
CA GLU A 104 20.96 -14.00 12.84
C GLU A 104 20.36 -12.59 12.77
N SER A 105 21.21 -11.56 12.74
CA SER A 105 20.76 -10.17 12.57
C SER A 105 20.00 -9.94 11.26
N PHE A 106 20.43 -10.55 10.14
CA PHE A 106 19.69 -10.47 8.88
C PHE A 106 18.34 -11.19 8.93
N ASN A 107 18.23 -12.30 9.64
CA ASN A 107 16.95 -12.99 9.83
C ASN A 107 15.97 -12.11 10.62
N GLU A 108 16.43 -11.46 11.70
CA GLU A 108 15.61 -10.51 12.47
C GLU A 108 15.16 -9.32 11.61
N LEU A 109 16.07 -8.75 10.83
CA LEU A 109 15.75 -7.67 9.90
C LEU A 109 14.72 -8.09 8.84
N GLN A 110 14.83 -9.32 8.32
CA GLN A 110 13.87 -9.85 7.36
C GLN A 110 12.47 -9.95 7.96
N VAL A 111 12.35 -10.44 9.20
CA VAL A 111 11.06 -10.52 9.92
C VAL A 111 10.48 -9.13 10.13
N GLU A 112 11.30 -8.16 10.53
CA GLU A 112 10.88 -6.79 10.75
C GLU A 112 10.40 -6.11 9.46
N ILE A 113 11.12 -6.28 8.35
CA ILE A 113 10.70 -5.79 7.04
C ILE A 113 9.35 -6.40 6.62
N GLN A 114 9.17 -7.71 6.80
CA GLN A 114 7.91 -8.38 6.49
C GLN A 114 6.76 -7.82 7.34
N ARG A 115 6.99 -7.58 8.62
CA ARG A 115 6.01 -6.95 9.51
C ARG A 115 5.62 -5.55 9.03
N GLN A 116 6.60 -4.73 8.64
CA GLN A 116 6.35 -3.38 8.11
C GLN A 116 5.57 -3.40 6.79
N ILE A 117 5.86 -4.36 5.91
CA ILE A 117 5.12 -4.55 4.65
C ILE A 117 3.65 -4.86 4.94
N LEU A 118 3.38 -5.79 5.86
CA LEU A 118 2.01 -6.15 6.24
C LEU A 118 1.26 -4.98 6.88
N GLN A 119 1.93 -4.20 7.72
CA GLN A 119 1.36 -2.99 8.29
C GLN A 119 1.01 -1.96 7.21
N ALA A 120 1.95 -1.67 6.30
CA ALA A 120 1.71 -0.71 5.22
C ALA A 120 0.57 -1.15 4.29
N GLN A 121 0.44 -2.46 4.02
CA GLN A 121 -0.69 -3.00 3.25
C GLN A 121 -2.03 -2.77 3.96
N THR A 122 -2.06 -2.97 5.28
CA THR A 122 -3.25 -2.70 6.11
C THR A 122 -3.63 -1.22 6.07
N ASP A 123 -2.64 -0.34 6.26
CA ASP A 123 -2.84 1.11 6.24
C ASP A 123 -3.37 1.58 4.87
N ILE A 124 -2.87 1.02 3.77
CA ILE A 124 -3.34 1.31 2.41
C ILE A 124 -4.82 0.94 2.27
N GLU A 125 -5.23 -0.24 2.74
CA GLU A 125 -6.64 -0.66 2.63
C GLU A 125 -7.57 0.20 3.47
N ASP A 126 -7.14 0.63 4.66
CA ASP A 126 -7.94 1.52 5.49
C ASP A 126 -8.03 2.94 4.91
N LEU A 127 -6.94 3.47 4.35
CA LEU A 127 -6.94 4.75 3.64
C LEU A 127 -7.84 4.72 2.40
N LYS A 128 -7.90 3.61 1.66
CA LYS A 128 -8.84 3.44 0.54
C LYS A 128 -10.29 3.54 0.99
N LYS A 129 -10.65 2.89 2.11
CA LYS A 129 -12.01 2.96 2.68
C LYS A 129 -12.35 4.40 3.09
N GLN A 130 -11.44 5.07 3.77
CA GLN A 130 -11.63 6.47 4.19
C GLN A 130 -11.78 7.40 2.98
N LEU A 131 -10.99 7.18 1.93
CA LEU A 131 -11.08 7.96 0.70
C LEU A 131 -12.47 7.79 0.05
N GLU A 132 -12.98 6.57 -0.02
CA GLU A 132 -14.30 6.33 -0.62
C GLU A 132 -15.41 6.98 0.21
N GLN A 133 -15.35 6.87 1.53
CA GLN A 133 -16.27 7.56 2.42
C GLN A 133 -16.23 9.09 2.23
N SER A 134 -15.03 9.66 2.09
CA SER A 134 -14.87 11.10 1.86
C SER A 134 -15.45 11.55 0.51
N LYS A 135 -15.35 10.73 -0.54
CA LYS A 135 -15.98 11.03 -1.83
C LYS A 135 -17.51 11.07 -1.73
N ILE A 136 -18.11 10.12 -1.01
CA ILE A 136 -19.56 10.07 -0.78
C ILE A 136 -20.00 11.33 -0.04
N GLU A 137 -19.29 11.72 1.03
CA GLU A 137 -19.58 12.94 1.78
C GLU A 137 -19.45 14.20 0.91
N ARG A 138 -18.46 14.25 0.02
CA ARG A 138 -18.30 15.36 -0.91
C ARG A 138 -19.47 15.42 -1.89
N GLN A 139 -19.89 14.30 -2.47
CA GLN A 139 -21.02 14.23 -3.37
C GLN A 139 -22.31 14.71 -2.69
N HIS A 140 -22.60 14.24 -1.48
CA HIS A 140 -23.77 14.68 -0.72
C HIS A 140 -23.75 16.20 -0.45
N LYS A 141 -22.57 16.76 -0.16
CA LYS A 141 -22.41 18.22 0.03
C LYS A 141 -22.68 18.98 -1.26
N GLU A 142 -22.15 18.52 -2.38
CA GLU A 142 -22.37 19.11 -3.71
C GLU A 142 -23.86 19.06 -4.10
N GLU A 143 -24.53 17.94 -3.88
CA GLU A 143 -25.97 17.77 -4.15
C GLU A 143 -26.83 18.71 -3.27
N CYS A 144 -26.51 18.79 -1.98
CA CYS A 144 -27.17 19.71 -1.06
C CYS A 144 -26.94 21.19 -1.43
N GLU A 145 -25.75 21.55 -1.91
CA GLU A 145 -25.45 22.89 -2.40
C GLU A 145 -26.24 23.21 -3.67
N ALA A 146 -26.35 22.26 -4.61
CA ALA A 146 -27.16 22.42 -5.81
C ALA A 146 -28.64 22.67 -5.48
N ILE A 147 -29.21 21.87 -4.57
CA ILE A 147 -30.59 22.07 -4.09
C ILE A 147 -30.74 23.42 -3.39
N ARG A 148 -29.77 23.82 -2.56
CA ARG A 148 -29.79 25.12 -1.87
C ARG A 148 -29.80 26.28 -2.87
N LYS A 149 -29.01 26.21 -3.94
CA LYS A 149 -29.01 27.21 -5.02
C LYS A 149 -30.36 27.27 -5.72
N LEU A 150 -30.97 26.12 -6.03
CA LEU A 150 -32.29 26.06 -6.64
C LEU A 150 -33.37 26.69 -5.74
N ILE A 151 -33.38 26.35 -4.45
CA ILE A 151 -34.30 26.95 -3.47
C ILE A 151 -34.09 28.47 -3.36
N SER A 152 -32.84 28.92 -3.36
CA SER A 152 -32.51 30.36 -3.25
C SER A 152 -32.93 31.16 -4.48
N SER A 153 -33.14 30.50 -5.63
CA SER A 153 -33.66 31.16 -6.84
C SER A 153 -35.17 31.40 -6.78
N GLN A 154 -35.87 30.73 -5.87
CA GLN A 154 -37.32 30.90 -5.68
C GLN A 154 -37.60 32.00 -4.65
N PRO A 155 -38.71 32.75 -4.80
CA PRO A 155 -39.07 33.78 -3.84
C PRO A 155 -39.35 33.19 -2.45
N PRO A 156 -39.16 33.98 -1.37
CA PRO A 156 -39.48 33.53 -0.02
C PRO A 156 -40.93 33.08 0.09
N ARG A 157 -41.15 31.90 0.69
CA ARG A 157 -42.49 31.32 0.86
C ARG A 157 -43.49 32.30 1.49
N SER A 158 -43.05 33.10 2.46
CA SER A 158 -43.90 34.11 3.11
C SER A 158 -44.39 35.21 2.17
N GLU A 159 -43.63 35.56 1.13
CA GLU A 159 -44.06 36.53 0.11
C GLU A 159 -45.10 35.90 -0.81
N THR A 160 -44.84 34.67 -1.26
CA THR A 160 -45.78 33.91 -2.10
C THR A 160 -47.10 33.66 -1.37
N GLU A 161 -47.08 33.32 -0.09
CA GLU A 161 -48.27 33.14 0.75
C GLU A 161 -49.08 34.43 0.91
N LYS A 162 -48.40 35.57 1.10
CA LYS A 162 -49.08 36.89 1.12
C LYS A 162 -49.72 37.22 -0.22
N LEU A 163 -49.02 36.94 -1.32
CA LEU A 163 -49.55 37.17 -2.67
C LEU A 163 -50.79 36.32 -2.93
N ILE A 164 -50.77 35.03 -2.56
CA ILE A 164 -51.93 34.14 -2.66
C ILE A 164 -53.11 34.71 -1.86
N ALA A 165 -52.91 35.06 -0.59
CA ALA A 165 -53.97 35.60 0.25
C ALA A 165 -54.57 36.90 -0.31
N ASN A 166 -53.74 37.76 -0.91
CA ASN A 166 -54.22 38.99 -1.56
C ASN A 166 -55.05 38.68 -2.81
N LEU A 167 -54.59 37.75 -3.66
CA LEU A 167 -55.32 37.33 -4.86
C LEU A 167 -56.65 36.66 -4.51
N GLU A 168 -56.68 35.81 -3.49
CA GLU A 168 -57.92 35.19 -3.00
C GLU A 168 -58.94 36.25 -2.54
N LYS A 169 -58.48 37.28 -1.83
CA LYS A 169 -59.32 38.41 -1.43
C LYS A 169 -59.84 39.19 -2.64
N GLU A 170 -59.01 39.41 -3.65
CA GLU A 170 -59.39 40.12 -4.87
C GLU A 170 -60.45 39.34 -5.67
N ILE A 171 -60.27 38.02 -5.81
CA ILE A 171 -61.26 37.12 -6.42
C ILE A 171 -62.59 37.22 -5.69
N ALA A 172 -62.60 37.09 -4.36
CA ALA A 172 -63.82 37.20 -3.56
C ALA A 172 -64.55 38.54 -3.75
N ASN A 173 -63.80 39.64 -3.88
CA ASN A 173 -64.37 40.96 -4.15
C ASN A 173 -64.99 41.04 -5.55
N LEU A 174 -64.29 40.56 -6.58
CA LEU A 174 -64.78 40.54 -7.96
C LEU A 174 -66.03 39.65 -8.12
N GLU A 175 -66.07 38.50 -7.45
CA GLU A 175 -67.25 37.64 -7.42
C GLU A 175 -68.45 38.35 -6.78
N ALA A 176 -68.24 39.07 -5.67
CA ALA A 176 -69.29 39.85 -5.02
C ALA A 176 -69.80 40.99 -5.92
N GLU A 177 -68.90 41.70 -6.61
CA GLU A 177 -69.25 42.77 -7.55
C GLU A 177 -70.01 42.22 -8.77
N SER A 178 -69.55 41.12 -9.35
CA SER A 178 -70.23 40.42 -10.44
C SER A 178 -71.64 39.97 -10.04
N ALA A 179 -71.79 39.40 -8.84
CA ALA A 179 -73.09 39.04 -8.29
C ALA A 179 -74.00 40.26 -8.10
N ALA A 180 -73.47 41.39 -7.62
CA ALA A 180 -74.22 42.64 -7.47
C ALA A 180 -74.65 43.22 -8.83
N CYS A 181 -73.76 43.22 -9.82
CA CYS A 181 -74.05 43.66 -11.19
C CYS A 181 -75.12 42.77 -11.83
N THR A 182 -75.01 41.44 -11.69
CA THR A 182 -76.01 40.49 -12.19
C THR A 182 -77.39 40.73 -11.57
N ARG A 183 -77.46 40.93 -10.24
CA ARG A 183 -78.72 41.30 -9.56
C ARG A 183 -79.31 42.59 -10.10
N THR A 184 -78.46 43.60 -10.35
CA THR A 184 -78.87 44.89 -10.90
C THR A 184 -79.40 44.73 -12.32
N LEU A 185 -78.72 43.97 -13.17
CA LEU A 185 -79.14 43.67 -14.54
C LEU A 185 -80.50 42.96 -14.56
N GLU A 186 -80.68 41.93 -13.73
CA GLU A 186 -81.96 41.22 -13.62
C GLU A 186 -83.09 42.12 -13.14
N LEU A 187 -82.83 43.02 -12.19
CA LEU A 187 -83.79 44.04 -11.78
C LEU A 187 -84.18 44.95 -12.95
N ARG A 188 -83.21 45.42 -13.75
CA ARG A 188 -83.47 46.24 -14.94
C ARG A 188 -84.25 45.49 -16.02
N LYS A 189 -83.92 44.22 -16.29
CA LYS A 189 -84.69 43.36 -17.20
C LYS A 189 -86.15 43.25 -16.77
N LYS A 190 -86.40 43.03 -15.47
CA LYS A 190 -87.76 42.98 -14.90
C LYS A 190 -88.49 44.31 -15.06
N GLN A 191 -87.83 45.44 -14.78
CA GLN A 191 -88.39 46.78 -14.97
C GLN A 191 -88.74 47.06 -16.45
N PHE A 192 -87.86 46.66 -17.38
CA PHE A 192 -88.08 46.87 -18.81
C PHE A 192 -89.21 45.97 -19.35
N ALA A 193 -89.28 44.70 -18.92
CA ALA A 193 -90.38 43.80 -19.26
C ALA A 193 -91.73 44.36 -18.78
N LEU A 194 -91.78 44.95 -17.58
CA LEU A 194 -92.98 45.62 -17.09
C LEU A 194 -93.36 46.82 -17.98
N LEU A 195 -92.39 47.65 -18.38
CA LEU A 195 -92.63 48.79 -19.26
C LEU A 195 -93.15 48.34 -20.65
N LEU A 196 -92.55 47.32 -21.25
CA LEU A 196 -93.03 46.73 -22.51
C LEU A 196 -94.46 46.20 -22.37
N HIS A 197 -94.80 45.52 -21.27
CA HIS A 197 -96.16 45.07 -21.03
C HIS A 197 -97.17 46.24 -20.95
N VAL A 198 -96.80 47.35 -20.30
CA VAL A 198 -97.62 48.56 -20.27
C VAL A 198 -97.80 49.15 -21.67
N VAL A 199 -96.73 49.26 -22.47
CA VAL A 199 -96.77 49.78 -23.85
C VAL A 199 -97.59 48.89 -24.79
N SER A 200 -97.45 47.56 -24.70
CA SER A 200 -98.26 46.62 -25.50
C SER A 200 -99.75 46.72 -25.18
N ARG A 201 -100.10 47.07 -23.92
CA ARG A 201 -101.48 47.26 -23.47
C ARG A 201 -102.05 48.63 -23.84
N SER A 202 -101.21 49.65 -24.03
CA SER A 202 -101.63 50.96 -24.55
C SER A 202 -101.61 51.06 -26.08
N GLY A 203 -100.87 50.19 -26.79
CA GLY A 203 -100.89 50.07 -28.25
C GLY A 203 -102.08 49.29 -28.83
N THR A 204 -102.91 48.67 -27.99
CA THR A 204 -104.12 47.93 -28.39
C THR A 204 -105.42 48.73 -28.23
N VAL A 205 -105.33 50.05 -28.01
CA VAL A 205 -106.51 50.93 -27.94
C VAL A 205 -106.26 52.21 -28.74
N ALA A 206 -106.54 52.15 -30.04
CA ALA A 206 -107.20 53.19 -30.82
C ALA A 206 -107.64 52.57 -32.17
N PRO A 207 -108.80 52.98 -32.71
CA PRO A 207 -109.73 52.20 -33.53
C PRO A 207 -109.25 51.86 -34.96
#